data_AF-A0A937QG63-F1
#
_entry.id   AF-A0A937QG63-F1
#
_cell.length_a   1.000
_cell.length_b   1.000
_cell.length_c   1.000
_cell.angle_alpha   90.00
_cell.angle_beta   90.00
_cell.angle_gamma   90.00
#
_symmetry.space_group_name_H-M   'P 1'
#
loop_
_entity.id
_entity.type
_entity.pdbx_description
1 polymer ?
#
loop_
_entity_poly.entity_id
_entity_poly.type
_entity_poly.pdbx_seq_one_letter_code
_entity_poly.pdbx_strand_id
1 'polypeptide(L)'
;MVEIPDDIKGYLKQVQKYHFWLLAILMPLILVPLAFTADAKLLKEIDARSSAVKSKVESINSVARKTAEGLESFGHPQSGWAEQVSRSNDNLRKKTHEQWASIWDQQKPIRKWPADLGSDFVRAIVRLKPGQNLSTRFRDRYLDRIRRIVQELPSRIDAKESMEANGGFERGEFGMPPDMDITDEDADHRVVWDSTDQNELFQTFYWTSTPSTKQIILAQEELWAYEILCDVVAKANKESTGSHNATIPYVSQLAVGYRAAEEDPGGR
;
A
#
# COMPACT_ATOMS: atom_id res chain seq x y z
N MET A 1 55.52 -60.34 -7.01
CA MET A 1 56.10 -59.17 -6.32
C MET A 1 56.53 -58.20 -7.40
N VAL A 2 55.86 -57.05 -7.55
CA VAL A 2 56.25 -56.06 -8.57
C VAL A 2 57.37 -55.23 -7.96
N GLU A 3 58.60 -55.48 -8.39
CA GLU A 3 59.77 -54.73 -7.97
C GLU A 3 59.75 -53.35 -8.63
N ILE A 4 59.51 -52.32 -7.82
CA ILE A 4 59.54 -50.93 -8.27
C ILE A 4 61.01 -50.59 -8.62
N PRO A 5 61.30 -50.05 -9.81
CA PRO A 5 62.64 -49.61 -10.20
C PRO A 5 63.25 -48.66 -9.16
N ASP A 6 64.53 -48.84 -8.82
CA ASP A 6 65.18 -48.10 -7.71
C ASP A 6 65.20 -46.57 -7.92
N ASP A 7 65.18 -46.11 -9.17
CA ASP A 7 65.04 -44.68 -9.51
C ASP A 7 63.73 -44.07 -9.00
N ILE A 8 62.64 -44.85 -8.97
CA ILE A 8 61.32 -44.37 -8.58
C ILE A 8 61.16 -44.39 -7.05
N LYS A 9 61.85 -45.28 -6.33
CA LYS A 9 61.77 -45.39 -4.86
C LYS A 9 62.23 -44.12 -4.15
N GLY A 10 63.21 -43.40 -4.71
CA GLY A 10 63.68 -42.10 -4.20
C GLY A 10 62.59 -41.02 -4.28
N TYR A 11 61.96 -40.90 -5.45
CA TYR A 11 60.83 -39.99 -5.65
C TYR A 11 59.60 -40.40 -4.83
N LEU A 12 59.34 -41.69 -4.66
CA LEU A 12 58.20 -42.19 -3.87
C LEU A 12 58.36 -41.87 -2.38
N LYS A 13 59.57 -41.98 -1.82
CA LYS A 13 59.85 -41.53 -0.44
C LYS A 13 59.66 -40.02 -0.27
N GLN A 14 60.03 -39.24 -1.28
CA GLN A 14 59.90 -37.79 -1.23
C GLN A 14 58.44 -37.35 -1.40
N VAL A 15 57.69 -38.01 -2.30
CA VAL A 15 56.23 -37.85 -2.41
C VAL A 15 55.57 -38.28 -1.10
N GLN A 16 55.95 -39.39 -0.47
CA GLN A 16 55.35 -39.81 0.81
C GLN A 16 55.66 -38.82 1.96
N LYS A 17 56.85 -38.22 1.99
CA LYS A 17 57.24 -37.20 2.97
C LYS A 17 56.52 -35.86 2.76
N TYR A 18 56.27 -35.46 1.52
CA TYR A 18 55.64 -34.18 1.17
C TYR A 18 54.21 -34.32 0.62
N HIS A 19 53.60 -35.52 0.71
CA HIS A 19 52.29 -35.86 0.15
C HIS A 19 51.21 -34.90 0.68
N PHE A 20 51.24 -34.65 1.99
CA PHE A 20 50.34 -33.72 2.66
C PHE A 20 50.43 -32.31 2.06
N TRP A 21 51.65 -31.78 1.88
CA TRP A 21 51.87 -30.45 1.32
C TRP A 21 51.52 -30.34 -0.16
N LEU A 22 51.79 -31.39 -0.94
CA LEU A 22 51.43 -31.46 -2.35
C LEU A 22 49.91 -31.50 -2.53
N LEU A 23 49.20 -32.32 -1.73
CA LEU A 23 47.72 -32.35 -1.75
C LEU A 23 47.11 -31.04 -1.24
N ALA A 24 47.68 -30.44 -0.19
CA ALA A 24 47.20 -29.18 0.37
C ALA A 24 47.26 -28.02 -0.65
N ILE A 25 48.19 -28.06 -1.60
CA ILE A 25 48.27 -27.08 -2.70
C ILE A 25 47.38 -27.49 -3.88
N LEU A 26 47.40 -28.77 -4.27
CA LEU A 26 46.64 -29.27 -5.43
C LEU A 26 45.13 -29.13 -5.25
N MET A 27 44.63 -29.38 -4.04
CA MET A 27 43.19 -29.40 -3.74
C MET A 27 42.52 -28.03 -3.90
N PRO A 28 43.04 -26.90 -3.36
CA PRO A 28 42.50 -25.58 -3.67
C PRO A 28 42.72 -25.18 -5.13
N LEU A 29 43.79 -25.63 -5.78
CA LEU A 29 44.06 -25.33 -7.20
C LEU A 29 43.02 -25.96 -8.13
N ILE A 30 42.38 -27.07 -7.73
CA ILE A 30 41.27 -27.70 -8.45
C ILE A 30 39.92 -27.14 -7.99
N LEU A 31 39.70 -26.97 -6.68
CA LEU A 31 38.41 -26.52 -6.14
C LEU A 31 38.08 -25.07 -6.47
N VAL A 32 39.08 -24.17 -6.45
CA VAL A 32 38.86 -22.74 -6.71
C VAL A 32 38.33 -22.52 -8.13
N PRO A 33 38.96 -23.04 -9.22
CA PRO A 33 38.40 -22.93 -10.57
C PRO A 33 37.00 -23.55 -10.73
N LEU A 34 36.74 -24.67 -10.05
CA LEU A 34 35.43 -25.35 -10.09
C LEU A 34 34.31 -24.53 -9.44
N ALA A 35 34.59 -23.82 -8.33
CA ALA A 35 33.62 -22.92 -7.70
C ALA A 35 33.32 -21.69 -8.57
N PHE A 36 34.37 -21.04 -9.11
CA PHE A 36 34.20 -19.87 -9.98
C PHE A 36 33.46 -20.19 -11.29
N THR A 37 33.58 -21.40 -11.83
CA THR A 37 32.87 -21.82 -13.05
C THR A 37 31.39 -22.20 -12.80
N ALA A 38 31.07 -22.72 -11.61
CA ALA A 38 29.69 -23.00 -11.21
C ALA A 38 28.89 -21.70 -11.00
N ASP A 39 29.46 -20.73 -10.31
CA ASP A 39 28.82 -19.43 -10.07
C ASP A 39 28.64 -18.65 -11.37
N ALA A 40 29.62 -18.68 -12.28
CA ALA A 40 29.51 -18.05 -13.58
C ALA A 40 28.37 -18.63 -14.44
N LYS A 41 28.11 -19.94 -14.34
CA LYS A 41 27.03 -20.60 -15.07
C LYS A 41 25.66 -20.26 -14.49
N LEU A 42 25.52 -20.24 -13.16
CA LEU A 42 24.29 -19.85 -12.48
C LEU A 42 23.97 -18.37 -12.72
N LEU A 43 24.97 -17.48 -12.63
CA LEU A 43 24.80 -16.06 -12.95
C LEU A 43 24.36 -15.85 -14.40
N LYS A 44 24.99 -16.57 -15.35
CA LYS A 44 24.60 -16.51 -16.77
C LYS A 44 23.18 -17.03 -17.02
N GLU A 45 22.74 -18.03 -16.27
CA GLU A 45 21.37 -18.55 -16.36
C GLU A 45 20.34 -17.60 -15.71
N ILE A 46 20.69 -16.96 -14.59
CA ILE A 46 19.88 -15.93 -13.96
C ILE A 46 19.74 -14.72 -14.88
N ASP A 47 20.83 -14.25 -15.50
CA ASP A 47 20.78 -13.16 -16.48
C ASP A 47 19.96 -13.53 -17.72
N ALA A 48 20.10 -14.76 -18.22
CA ALA A 48 19.31 -15.25 -19.35
C ALA A 48 17.81 -15.32 -19.01
N ARG A 49 17.44 -15.81 -17.82
CA ARG A 49 16.04 -15.88 -17.38
C ARG A 49 15.49 -14.49 -17.07
N SER A 50 16.26 -13.63 -16.41
CA SER A 50 15.89 -12.25 -16.10
C SER A 50 15.66 -11.43 -17.37
N SER A 51 16.56 -11.52 -18.34
CA SER A 51 16.40 -10.88 -19.65
C SER A 51 15.22 -11.44 -20.44
N ALA A 52 14.97 -12.75 -20.41
CA ALA A 52 13.80 -13.36 -21.05
C ALA A 52 12.48 -12.92 -20.38
N VAL A 53 12.45 -12.82 -19.05
CA VAL A 53 11.30 -12.30 -18.30
C VAL A 53 11.09 -10.83 -18.62
N LYS A 54 12.15 -10.02 -18.61
CA LYS A 54 12.08 -8.60 -18.98
C LYS A 54 11.57 -8.41 -20.40
N SER A 55 12.03 -9.22 -21.35
CA SER A 55 11.53 -9.24 -22.73
C SER A 55 10.05 -9.61 -22.82
N LYS A 56 9.57 -10.61 -22.06
CA LYS A 56 8.14 -10.96 -21.99
C LYS A 56 7.29 -9.88 -21.31
N VAL A 57 7.82 -9.22 -20.27
CA VAL A 57 7.15 -8.11 -19.60
C VAL A 57 7.08 -6.89 -20.53
N GLU A 58 8.15 -6.60 -21.26
CA GLU A 58 8.17 -5.57 -22.30
C GLU A 58 7.19 -5.87 -23.43
N SER A 59 7.04 -7.14 -23.85
CA SER A 59 6.08 -7.52 -24.87
C SER A 59 4.63 -7.35 -24.39
N ILE A 60 4.30 -7.76 -23.15
CA ILE A 60 2.97 -7.53 -22.56
C ILE A 60 2.70 -6.03 -22.39
N ASN A 61 3.67 -5.27 -21.88
CA ASN A 61 3.57 -3.83 -21.75
C ASN A 61 3.46 -3.12 -23.10
N SER A 62 4.03 -3.68 -24.17
CA SER A 62 3.88 -3.13 -25.53
C SER A 62 2.45 -3.30 -26.05
N VAL A 63 1.74 -4.36 -25.66
CA VAL A 63 0.32 -4.55 -25.98
C VAL A 63 -0.55 -3.59 -25.16
N ALA A 64 -0.28 -3.42 -23.87
CA ALA A 64 -1.01 -2.50 -23.00
C ALA A 64 -0.73 -1.01 -23.31
N ARG A 65 0.44 -0.67 -23.85
CA ARG A 65 0.80 0.71 -24.25
C ARG A 65 0.29 1.14 -25.62
N LYS A 66 -0.25 0.23 -26.44
CA LYS A 66 -0.90 0.63 -27.69
C LYS A 66 -2.26 1.23 -27.39
N THR A 67 -2.23 2.50 -27.02
CA THR A 67 -3.34 3.45 -27.12
C THR A 67 -3.87 3.48 -28.56
N ALA A 68 -5.01 4.13 -28.78
CA ALA A 68 -5.67 4.27 -30.09
C ALA A 68 -4.70 4.64 -31.25
N GLU A 69 -3.62 5.37 -30.95
CA GLU A 69 -2.48 5.61 -31.83
C GLU A 69 -1.60 4.35 -31.96
N GLY A 70 -1.93 3.48 -32.92
CA GLY A 70 -1.16 2.26 -33.20
C GLY A 70 -1.99 1.12 -33.76
N LEU A 71 -3.33 1.23 -33.73
CA LEU A 71 -4.24 0.26 -34.36
C LEU A 71 -4.05 0.17 -35.88
N GLU A 72 -3.62 1.25 -36.53
CA GLU A 72 -3.33 1.27 -37.97
C GLU A 72 -2.20 0.29 -38.36
N SER A 73 -1.26 0.03 -37.44
CA SER A 73 -0.15 -0.92 -37.66
C SER A 73 -0.56 -2.39 -37.65
N PHE A 74 -1.77 -2.72 -37.18
CA PHE A 74 -2.23 -4.10 -37.07
C PHE A 74 -2.80 -4.67 -38.38
N GLY A 75 -2.94 -3.87 -39.44
CA GLY A 75 -3.32 -4.37 -40.77
C GLY A 75 -4.64 -5.14 -40.78
N HIS A 76 -5.70 -4.58 -40.19
CA HIS A 76 -7.02 -5.22 -40.17
C HIS A 76 -7.63 -5.26 -41.60
N PRO A 77 -8.30 -6.36 -42.02
CA PRO A 77 -8.83 -6.52 -43.39
C PRO A 77 -9.81 -5.43 -43.84
N GLN A 78 -10.46 -4.77 -42.89
CA GLN A 78 -11.42 -3.70 -43.14
C GLN A 78 -10.74 -2.32 -43.03
N SER A 79 -10.57 -1.65 -44.16
CA SER A 79 -10.14 -0.24 -44.22
C SER A 79 -11.12 0.64 -43.44
N GLY A 80 -10.66 1.22 -42.33
CA GLY A 80 -11.48 2.04 -41.43
C GLY A 80 -11.83 1.39 -40.09
N TRP A 81 -11.43 0.14 -39.83
CA TRP A 81 -11.59 -0.48 -38.50
C TRP A 81 -10.88 0.31 -37.40
N ALA A 82 -9.62 0.72 -37.64
CA ALA A 82 -8.86 1.51 -36.67
C ALA A 82 -9.57 2.83 -36.32
N GLU A 83 -10.13 3.51 -37.33
CA GLU A 83 -10.89 4.74 -37.12
C GLU A 83 -12.18 4.50 -36.33
N GLN A 84 -12.94 3.43 -36.63
CA GLN A 84 -14.16 3.08 -35.90
C GLN A 84 -13.88 2.71 -34.44
N VAL A 85 -12.80 1.96 -34.17
CA VAL A 85 -12.42 1.61 -32.80
C VAL A 85 -11.97 2.85 -32.04
N SER A 86 -11.16 3.73 -32.64
CA SER A 86 -10.75 5.00 -32.02
C SER A 86 -11.97 5.86 -31.69
N ARG A 87 -12.90 6.05 -32.64
CA ARG A 87 -14.16 6.77 -32.40
C ARG A 87 -15.00 6.14 -31.29
N SER A 88 -15.07 4.81 -31.23
CA SER A 88 -15.82 4.09 -30.19
C SER A 88 -15.18 4.26 -28.82
N ASN A 89 -13.84 4.17 -28.74
CA ASN A 89 -13.08 4.40 -27.53
C ASN A 89 -13.22 5.85 -27.04
N ASP A 90 -13.20 6.82 -27.94
CA ASP A 90 -13.38 8.24 -27.58
C ASP A 90 -14.79 8.53 -27.08
N ASN A 91 -15.81 7.95 -27.73
CA ASN A 91 -17.18 8.01 -27.24
C ASN A 91 -17.32 7.35 -25.86
N LEU A 92 -16.66 6.21 -25.63
CA LEU A 92 -16.67 5.55 -24.33
C LEU A 92 -15.96 6.40 -23.27
N ARG A 93 -14.77 6.95 -23.57
CA ARG A 93 -14.05 7.88 -22.67
C ARG A 93 -14.91 9.07 -22.28
N LYS A 94 -15.59 9.68 -23.26
CA LYS A 94 -16.50 10.80 -23.03
C LYS A 94 -17.66 10.39 -22.11
N LYS A 95 -18.35 9.29 -22.42
CA LYS A 95 -19.45 8.78 -21.57
C LYS A 95 -18.97 8.47 -20.16
N THR A 96 -17.86 7.76 -20.03
CA THR A 96 -17.25 7.43 -18.73
C THR A 96 -16.95 8.72 -17.97
N HIS A 97 -16.31 9.71 -18.61
CA HIS A 97 -16.02 11.00 -17.97
C HIS A 97 -17.29 11.75 -17.55
N GLU A 98 -18.33 11.78 -18.39
CA GLU A 98 -19.63 12.37 -18.05
C GLU A 98 -20.28 11.70 -16.84
N GLN A 99 -20.23 10.37 -16.75
CA GLN A 99 -20.74 9.63 -15.60
C GLN A 99 -19.93 9.92 -14.33
N TRP A 100 -18.60 9.90 -14.40
CA TRP A 100 -17.75 10.27 -13.27
C TRP A 100 -17.98 11.70 -12.81
N ALA A 101 -18.14 12.64 -13.74
CA ALA A 101 -18.47 14.04 -13.43
C ALA A 101 -19.82 14.15 -12.73
N SER A 102 -20.83 13.40 -13.19
CA SER A 102 -22.14 13.35 -12.52
C SER A 102 -22.05 12.82 -11.09
N ILE A 103 -21.35 11.71 -10.88
CA ILE A 103 -21.14 11.12 -9.54
C ILE A 103 -20.40 12.11 -8.64
N TRP A 104 -19.33 12.73 -9.14
CA TRP A 104 -18.56 13.74 -8.41
C TRP A 104 -19.44 14.93 -8.00
N ASP A 105 -20.30 15.40 -8.89
CA ASP A 105 -21.21 16.51 -8.61
C ASP A 105 -22.28 16.14 -7.58
N GLN A 106 -22.81 14.91 -7.63
CA GLN A 106 -23.76 14.39 -6.63
C GLN A 106 -23.14 14.30 -5.23
N GLN A 107 -21.82 14.13 -5.13
CA GLN A 107 -21.08 14.07 -3.86
C GLN A 107 -20.73 15.46 -3.28
N LYS A 108 -21.02 16.58 -3.95
CA LYS A 108 -20.75 17.92 -3.39
C LYS A 108 -21.36 18.18 -2.01
N PRO A 109 -22.61 17.73 -1.71
CA PRO A 109 -23.21 17.96 -0.40
C PRO A 109 -22.51 17.24 0.76
N ILE A 110 -21.85 16.11 0.47
CA ILE A 110 -21.15 15.30 1.48
C ILE A 110 -19.68 15.71 1.62
N ARG A 111 -19.07 16.29 0.58
CA ARG A 111 -17.66 16.74 0.59
C ARG A 111 -17.50 18.15 1.15
N LYS A 112 -17.88 18.30 2.41
CA LYS A 112 -17.76 19.57 3.13
C LYS A 112 -16.44 19.63 3.89
N TRP A 113 -15.71 20.71 3.69
CA TRP A 113 -14.49 20.95 4.46
C TRP A 113 -14.84 21.26 5.92
N PRO A 114 -14.08 20.75 6.90
CA PRO A 114 -14.27 21.05 8.32
C PRO A 114 -14.29 22.56 8.58
N ALA A 115 -15.28 23.03 9.34
CA ALA A 115 -15.45 24.46 9.66
C ALA A 115 -14.23 25.03 10.38
N ASP A 116 -13.58 24.18 11.18
CA ASP A 116 -12.34 24.46 11.89
C ASP A 116 -11.21 24.92 10.97
N LEU A 117 -11.17 24.56 9.69
CA LEU A 117 -10.08 25.04 8.82
C LEU A 117 -10.22 26.54 8.48
N GLY A 118 -11.38 27.13 8.71
CA GLY A 118 -11.67 28.54 8.50
C GLY A 118 -12.12 28.85 7.06
N SER A 119 -12.97 29.87 6.93
CA SER A 119 -13.57 30.24 5.64
C SER A 119 -12.57 30.75 4.59
N ASP A 120 -11.44 31.33 5.02
CA ASP A 120 -10.35 31.75 4.15
C ASP A 120 -9.61 30.54 3.55
N PHE A 121 -9.44 29.46 4.32
CA PHE A 121 -8.86 28.20 3.83
C PHE A 121 -9.77 27.56 2.78
N VAL A 122 -11.08 27.43 3.08
CA VAL A 122 -12.04 26.82 2.15
C VAL A 122 -12.08 27.61 0.83
N ARG A 123 -12.06 28.93 0.89
CA ARG A 123 -12.01 29.79 -0.31
C ARG A 123 -10.72 29.57 -1.11
N ALA A 124 -9.58 29.36 -0.45
CA ALA A 124 -8.31 29.10 -1.11
C ALA A 124 -8.33 27.73 -1.82
N ILE A 125 -8.85 26.69 -1.16
CA ILE A 125 -8.99 25.35 -1.74
C ILE A 125 -9.93 25.35 -2.95
N VAL A 126 -11.11 25.96 -2.84
CA VAL A 126 -12.11 25.95 -3.93
C VAL A 126 -11.59 26.65 -5.19
N ARG A 127 -10.67 27.60 -5.05
CA ARG A 127 -10.02 28.32 -6.16
C ARG A 127 -8.77 27.62 -6.69
N LEU A 128 -8.31 26.56 -6.03
CA LEU A 128 -7.08 25.87 -6.37
C LEU A 128 -7.24 25.16 -7.72
N LYS A 129 -6.36 25.46 -8.68
CA LYS A 129 -6.32 24.73 -9.96
C LYS A 129 -5.55 23.41 -9.81
N PRO A 130 -5.84 22.39 -10.64
CA PRO A 130 -5.06 21.17 -10.68
C PRO A 130 -3.55 21.47 -10.83
N GLY A 131 -2.72 20.84 -9.99
CA GLY A 131 -1.27 21.04 -9.98
C GLY A 131 -0.76 22.28 -9.25
N GLN A 132 -1.64 23.17 -8.77
CA GLN A 132 -1.22 24.29 -7.92
C GLN A 132 -1.02 23.85 -6.46
N ASN A 133 -0.26 24.66 -5.73
CA ASN A 133 0.01 24.43 -4.31
C ASN A 133 -0.70 25.46 -3.43
N LEU A 134 -1.23 25.00 -2.30
CA LEU A 134 -1.64 25.85 -1.19
C LEU A 134 -0.43 26.56 -0.59
N SER A 135 -0.65 27.78 -0.11
CA SER A 135 0.36 28.50 0.65
C SER A 135 0.74 27.73 1.90
N THR A 136 2.00 27.86 2.33
CA THR A 136 2.52 27.19 3.54
C THR A 136 1.65 27.46 4.76
N ARG A 137 1.18 28.70 4.97
CA ARG A 137 0.22 29.09 6.01
C ARG A 137 -1.02 28.19 6.08
N PHE A 138 -1.60 27.84 4.92
CA PHE A 138 -2.80 26.98 4.89
C PHE A 138 -2.46 25.52 5.13
N ARG A 139 -1.29 25.06 4.67
CA ARG A 139 -0.83 23.69 4.88
C ARG A 139 -0.47 23.43 6.35
N ASP A 140 0.18 24.39 7.01
CA ASP A 140 0.47 24.36 8.45
C ASP A 140 -0.83 24.38 9.26
N ARG A 141 -1.79 25.24 8.89
CA ARG A 141 -3.09 25.25 9.57
C ARG A 141 -3.81 23.90 9.47
N TYR A 142 -3.75 23.25 8.30
CA TYR A 142 -4.33 21.92 8.15
C TYR A 142 -3.64 20.91 9.07
N LEU A 143 -2.30 20.89 9.07
CA LEU A 143 -1.49 20.07 9.98
C LEU A 143 -1.88 20.24 11.46
N ASP A 144 -2.07 21.49 11.90
CA ASP A 144 -2.38 21.81 13.30
C ASP A 144 -3.80 21.41 13.72
N ARG A 145 -4.74 21.31 12.76
CA ARG A 145 -6.17 21.10 13.06
C ARG A 145 -6.64 19.69 12.77
N ILE A 146 -6.06 19.01 11.79
CA ILE A 146 -6.55 17.72 11.32
C ILE A 146 -6.62 16.67 12.44
N ARG A 147 -5.69 16.68 13.39
CA ARG A 147 -5.67 15.74 14.51
C ARG A 147 -6.94 15.83 15.36
N ARG A 148 -7.33 17.05 15.74
CA ARG A 148 -8.57 17.28 16.50
C ARG A 148 -9.81 16.91 15.69
N ILE A 149 -9.82 17.25 14.39
CA ILE A 149 -10.93 16.90 13.51
C ILE A 149 -11.11 15.38 13.43
N VAL A 150 -10.01 14.61 13.37
CA VAL A 150 -10.06 13.14 13.33
C VAL A 150 -10.51 12.55 14.67
N GLN A 151 -10.09 13.15 15.79
CA GLN A 151 -10.55 12.76 17.14
C GLN A 151 -12.05 12.96 17.37
N GLU A 152 -12.73 13.75 16.53
CA GLU A 152 -14.19 13.89 16.60
C GLU A 152 -14.92 12.70 15.94
N LEU A 153 -14.25 11.83 15.17
CA LEU A 153 -14.89 10.71 14.47
C LEU A 153 -15.64 9.73 15.39
N PRO A 154 -15.07 9.26 16.52
CA PRO A 154 -15.78 8.34 17.43
C PRO A 154 -17.09 8.93 17.97
N SER A 155 -17.11 10.23 18.24
CA SER A 155 -18.31 10.91 18.73
C SER A 155 -19.48 10.85 17.75
N ARG A 156 -19.22 10.72 16.44
CA ARG A 156 -20.27 10.62 15.41
C ARG A 156 -21.09 9.34 15.52
N ILE A 157 -20.51 8.27 16.04
CA ILE A 157 -21.17 6.98 16.25
C ILE A 157 -21.51 6.72 17.72
N ASP A 158 -21.32 7.72 18.59
CA ASP A 158 -21.47 7.58 20.04
C ASP A 158 -20.59 6.46 20.59
N ALA A 159 -19.30 6.54 20.24
CA ALA A 159 -18.22 5.70 20.78
C ALA A 159 -17.23 6.54 21.59
N LYS A 160 -16.56 5.88 22.54
CA LYS A 160 -15.46 6.46 23.33
C LYS A 160 -14.27 6.80 22.43
N GLU A 161 -13.72 7.99 22.59
CA GLU A 161 -12.49 8.41 21.91
C GLU A 161 -11.28 7.84 22.63
N SER A 162 -10.37 7.21 21.88
CA SER A 162 -9.17 6.57 22.42
C SER A 162 -7.93 6.82 21.55
N MET A 163 -7.89 7.92 20.80
CA MET A 163 -6.82 8.22 19.84
C MET A 163 -5.69 9.02 20.49
N GLU A 164 -4.51 8.41 20.59
CA GLU A 164 -3.34 8.99 21.26
C GLU A 164 -2.24 9.48 20.30
N ALA A 165 -1.66 10.64 20.63
CA ALA A 165 -0.62 11.31 19.84
C ALA A 165 0.74 10.61 19.85
N ASN A 166 1.10 10.04 20.99
CA ASN A 166 2.18 9.09 21.06
C ASN A 166 1.48 7.74 21.03
N GLY A 167 1.77 6.91 20.04
CA GLY A 167 1.39 5.50 20.05
C GLY A 167 2.06 4.79 21.23
N GLY A 168 1.61 5.12 22.43
CA GLY A 168 1.82 4.38 23.63
C GLY A 168 1.14 3.05 23.38
N PHE A 169 1.89 2.15 22.75
CA PHE A 169 1.77 0.76 23.08
C PHE A 169 1.98 0.73 24.59
N GLU A 170 0.90 0.83 25.37
CA GLU A 170 0.90 0.29 26.71
C GLU A 170 1.43 -1.12 26.54
N ARG A 171 2.61 -1.33 27.11
CA ARG A 171 3.30 -2.59 27.11
C ARG A 171 2.54 -3.50 28.07
N GLY A 172 1.39 -4.00 27.62
CA GLY A 172 0.53 -4.93 28.32
C GLY A 172 0.05 -5.99 27.34
N GLU A 173 0.27 -7.26 27.69
CA GLU A 173 -0.35 -8.44 27.10
C GLU A 173 -0.28 -8.62 25.57
N PHE A 174 0.86 -9.12 25.08
CA PHE A 174 0.91 -9.85 23.82
C PHE A 174 0.07 -11.15 23.95
N GLY A 175 -1.08 -11.23 23.28
CA GLY A 175 -1.67 -12.51 22.88
C GLY A 175 -2.87 -13.05 23.66
N MET A 176 -3.67 -12.22 24.32
CA MET A 176 -5.04 -12.60 24.67
C MET A 176 -6.01 -12.05 23.61
N PRO A 177 -6.99 -12.85 23.12
CA PRO A 177 -8.18 -12.26 22.51
C PRO A 177 -8.76 -11.28 23.55
N PRO A 178 -9.38 -10.16 23.16
CA PRO A 178 -9.99 -9.28 24.14
C PRO A 178 -11.05 -10.10 24.88
N ASP A 179 -10.70 -10.54 26.09
CA ASP A 179 -11.70 -10.98 27.03
C ASP A 179 -12.55 -9.73 27.25
N MET A 180 -13.83 -9.89 26.98
CA MET A 180 -14.79 -8.84 26.70
C MET A 180 -15.13 -8.11 28.00
N ASP A 181 -14.15 -7.43 28.60
CA ASP A 181 -14.38 -6.57 29.76
C ASP A 181 -14.84 -5.23 29.21
N ILE A 182 -16.11 -5.20 28.81
CA ILE A 182 -16.88 -3.96 28.66
C ILE A 182 -16.75 -3.28 30.03
N THR A 183 -15.90 -2.26 30.10
CA THR A 183 -15.75 -1.51 31.34
C THR A 183 -17.07 -0.79 31.62
N ASP A 184 -17.39 -0.49 32.89
CA ASP A 184 -18.61 0.26 33.22
C ASP A 184 -18.68 1.65 32.51
N GLU A 185 -17.55 2.16 31.99
CA GLU A 185 -17.50 3.37 31.14
C GLU A 185 -17.91 3.12 29.67
N ASP A 186 -17.79 1.90 29.16
CA ASP A 186 -18.28 1.51 27.82
C ASP A 186 -19.80 1.26 27.81
N ALA A 187 -20.41 1.13 28.99
CA ALA A 187 -21.85 0.93 29.15
C ALA A 187 -22.71 2.15 28.76
N ASP A 188 -22.11 3.34 28.71
CA ASP A 188 -22.79 4.60 28.38
C ASP A 188 -22.81 4.91 26.86
N HIS A 189 -22.06 4.16 26.06
CA HIS A 189 -21.94 4.37 24.61
C HIS A 189 -22.80 3.38 23.81
N ARG A 190 -23.35 3.85 22.68
CA ARG A 190 -24.10 2.98 21.75
C ARG A 190 -23.19 2.04 20.96
N VAL A 191 -21.94 2.44 20.74
CA VAL A 191 -20.99 1.69 19.93
C VAL A 191 -19.66 1.57 20.65
N VAL A 192 -19.15 0.35 20.72
CA VAL A 192 -17.77 0.08 21.15
C VAL A 192 -16.90 0.02 19.91
N TRP A 193 -15.91 0.91 19.79
CA TRP A 193 -14.95 0.92 18.68
C TRP A 193 -13.57 0.56 19.23
N ASP A 194 -12.99 -0.51 18.68
CA ASP A 194 -11.65 -0.99 19.00
C ASP A 194 -10.62 0.15 19.07
N SER A 195 -9.95 0.25 20.22
CA SER A 195 -9.00 1.33 20.49
C SER A 195 -7.72 1.21 19.67
N THR A 196 -7.33 0.00 19.29
CA THR A 196 -6.15 -0.23 18.43
C THR A 196 -6.46 0.31 17.03
N ASP A 197 -7.63 0.00 16.48
CA ASP A 197 -8.05 0.52 15.17
C ASP A 197 -8.21 2.05 15.17
N GLN A 198 -8.77 2.64 16.23
CA GLN A 198 -8.83 4.11 16.37
C GLN A 198 -7.43 4.73 16.32
N ASN A 199 -6.48 4.15 17.04
CA ASN A 199 -5.11 4.63 17.06
C ASN A 199 -4.43 4.47 15.71
N GLU A 200 -4.57 3.33 15.04
CA GLU A 200 -4.03 3.12 13.70
C GLU A 200 -4.59 4.10 12.67
N LEU A 201 -5.90 4.37 12.71
CA LEU A 201 -6.54 5.40 11.90
C LEU A 201 -5.91 6.76 12.21
N PHE A 202 -5.81 7.12 13.49
CA PHE A 202 -5.27 8.42 13.90
C PHE A 202 -3.82 8.63 13.42
N GLN A 203 -3.00 7.58 13.42
CA GLN A 203 -1.62 7.64 12.92
C GLN A 203 -1.54 8.00 11.43
N THR A 204 -2.54 7.69 10.59
CA THR A 204 -2.52 8.09 9.17
C THR A 204 -2.64 9.60 8.97
N PHE A 205 -3.20 10.31 9.95
CA PHE A 205 -3.31 11.77 9.99
C PHE A 205 -2.24 12.43 10.85
N TYR A 206 -1.34 11.65 11.45
CA TYR A 206 -0.26 12.14 12.29
C TYR A 206 0.99 12.49 11.47
N TRP A 207 1.05 13.70 10.93
CA TRP A 207 2.26 14.20 10.27
C TRP A 207 3.14 15.01 11.22
N THR A 208 4.47 14.86 11.09
CA THR A 208 5.48 15.63 11.83
C THR A 208 6.02 16.82 11.05
N SER A 209 5.72 16.89 9.76
CA SER A 209 6.14 17.96 8.85
C SER A 209 4.96 18.46 8.02
N THR A 210 5.05 19.70 7.53
CA THR A 210 4.00 20.33 6.73
C THR A 210 3.68 19.48 5.50
N PRO A 211 2.44 18.95 5.37
CA PRO A 211 2.08 18.12 4.24
C PRO A 211 2.03 18.93 2.94
N SER A 212 2.20 18.22 1.82
CA SER A 212 1.97 18.78 0.49
C SER A 212 0.47 18.99 0.24
N THR A 213 0.15 19.88 -0.69
CA THR A 213 -1.25 20.13 -1.11
C THR A 213 -1.96 18.85 -1.56
N LYS A 214 -1.23 17.96 -2.25
CA LYS A 214 -1.79 16.67 -2.69
C LYS A 214 -2.13 15.77 -1.51
N GLN A 215 -1.25 15.68 -0.52
CA GLN A 215 -1.50 14.91 0.71
C GLN A 215 -2.72 15.45 1.46
N ILE A 216 -2.86 16.78 1.56
CA ILE A 216 -4.03 17.40 2.20
C ILE A 216 -5.34 17.01 1.49
N ILE A 217 -5.37 17.08 0.16
CA ILE A 217 -6.57 16.74 -0.62
C ILE A 217 -6.92 15.26 -0.45
N LEU A 218 -5.94 14.37 -0.59
CA LEU A 218 -6.16 12.92 -0.45
C LEU A 218 -6.60 12.54 0.97
N ALA A 219 -5.95 13.08 2.00
CA ALA A 219 -6.34 12.83 3.37
C ALA A 219 -7.75 13.37 3.68
N GLN A 220 -8.13 14.52 3.09
CA GLN A 220 -9.48 15.04 3.24
C GLN A 220 -10.51 14.15 2.55
N GLU A 221 -10.18 13.56 1.40
CA GLU A 221 -11.03 12.59 0.71
C GLU A 221 -11.22 11.32 1.55
N GLU A 222 -10.17 10.82 2.19
CA GLU A 222 -10.24 9.69 3.13
C GLU A 222 -11.09 10.05 4.35
N LEU A 223 -10.90 11.23 4.94
CA LEU A 223 -11.69 11.69 6.07
C LEU A 223 -13.19 11.74 5.74
N TRP A 224 -13.57 12.26 4.57
CA TRP A 224 -14.97 12.26 4.15
C TRP A 224 -15.55 10.85 4.03
N ALA A 225 -14.76 9.88 3.57
CA ALA A 225 -15.21 8.49 3.52
C ALA A 225 -15.41 7.90 4.93
N TYR A 226 -14.49 8.16 5.87
CA TYR A 226 -14.67 7.78 7.27
C TYR A 226 -15.92 8.40 7.88
N GLU A 227 -16.15 9.71 7.67
CA GLU A 227 -17.35 10.40 8.14
C GLU A 227 -18.63 9.77 7.59
N ILE A 228 -18.65 9.40 6.30
CA ILE A 228 -19.81 8.73 5.69
C ILE A 228 -20.07 7.36 6.33
N LEU A 229 -19.02 6.58 6.59
CA LEU A 229 -19.17 5.28 7.23
C LEU A 229 -19.68 5.43 8.68
N CYS A 230 -19.14 6.38 9.43
CA CYS A 230 -19.65 6.73 10.76
C CYS A 230 -21.13 7.15 10.69
N ASP A 231 -21.50 8.03 9.76
CA ASP A 231 -22.89 8.48 9.60
C ASP A 231 -23.84 7.30 9.25
N VAL A 232 -23.37 6.31 8.50
CA VAL A 232 -24.13 5.07 8.21
C VAL A 232 -24.33 4.23 9.48
N VAL A 233 -23.29 4.05 10.29
CA VAL A 233 -23.38 3.33 11.58
C VAL A 233 -24.34 4.04 12.53
N ALA A 234 -24.19 5.37 12.68
CA ALA A 234 -25.07 6.20 13.49
C ALA A 234 -26.54 6.08 13.03
N LYS A 235 -26.78 6.07 11.72
CA LYS A 235 -28.12 5.88 11.15
C LYS A 235 -28.67 4.48 11.40
N ALA A 236 -27.85 3.43 11.32
CA ALA A 236 -28.26 2.06 11.62
C ALA A 236 -28.63 1.87 13.10
N ASN A 237 -27.99 2.64 13.98
CA ASN A 237 -28.21 2.62 15.43
C ASN A 237 -29.13 3.73 15.94
N LYS A 238 -29.85 4.43 15.05
CA LYS A 238 -30.65 5.60 15.43
C LYS A 238 -31.69 5.29 16.51
N GLU A 239 -32.32 4.12 16.43
CA GLU A 239 -33.39 3.67 17.34
C GLU A 239 -32.83 2.94 18.58
N SER A 240 -31.51 2.78 18.71
CA SER A 240 -30.91 2.14 19.88
C SER A 240 -30.77 3.13 21.04
N THR A 241 -30.84 2.59 22.25
CA THR A 241 -30.65 3.32 23.52
C THR A 241 -29.32 3.00 24.19
N GLY A 242 -28.62 1.98 23.71
CA GLY A 242 -27.27 1.60 24.13
C GLY A 242 -26.73 0.47 23.26
N SER A 243 -25.53 -0.02 23.58
CA SER A 243 -24.88 -1.10 22.81
C SER A 243 -25.71 -2.40 22.75
N HIS A 244 -26.39 -2.76 23.85
CA HIS A 244 -27.19 -3.98 23.95
C HIS A 244 -28.36 -4.10 22.96
N ASN A 245 -28.84 -2.99 22.39
CA ASN A 245 -29.92 -2.96 21.39
C ASN A 245 -29.54 -2.22 20.11
N ALA A 246 -28.25 -1.96 19.90
CA ALA A 246 -27.72 -1.39 18.66
C ALA A 246 -27.68 -2.45 17.55
N THR A 247 -27.94 -2.02 16.32
CA THR A 247 -27.79 -2.88 15.12
C THR A 247 -26.32 -3.20 14.88
N ILE A 248 -25.44 -2.22 15.09
CA ILE A 248 -23.99 -2.32 14.97
C ILE A 248 -23.41 -1.91 16.33
N PRO A 249 -23.33 -2.82 17.31
CA PRO A 249 -22.86 -2.51 18.66
C PRO A 249 -21.34 -2.41 18.77
N TYR A 250 -20.61 -3.00 17.81
CA TYR A 250 -19.16 -3.11 17.84
C TYR A 250 -18.55 -2.84 16.46
N VAL A 251 -17.45 -2.08 16.46
CA VAL A 251 -16.61 -1.82 15.29
C VAL A 251 -15.20 -2.32 15.61
N SER A 252 -14.84 -3.47 15.03
CA SER A 252 -13.48 -4.02 15.15
C SER A 252 -12.46 -3.25 14.31
N GLN A 253 -12.89 -2.81 13.13
CA GLN A 253 -12.03 -2.11 12.18
C GLN A 253 -12.86 -1.19 11.29
N LEU A 254 -12.38 0.04 11.14
CA LEU A 254 -12.86 0.99 10.15
C LEU A 254 -11.69 1.42 9.28
N ALA A 255 -11.65 0.93 8.04
CA ALA A 255 -10.55 1.16 7.12
C ALA A 255 -11.03 1.72 5.79
N VAL A 256 -10.31 2.70 5.26
CA VAL A 256 -10.52 3.30 3.94
C VAL A 256 -9.17 3.40 3.21
N GLY A 257 -9.20 3.31 1.87
CA GLY A 257 -8.04 3.58 1.03
C GLY A 257 -6.95 2.54 1.24
N TYR A 258 -5.72 2.98 1.52
CA TYR A 258 -4.59 2.07 1.72
C TYR A 258 -4.81 1.12 2.92
N ARG A 259 -5.49 1.57 4.00
CA ARG A 259 -5.80 0.68 5.14
C ARG A 259 -6.79 -0.43 4.76
N ALA A 260 -7.65 -0.18 3.78
CA ALA A 260 -8.64 -1.14 3.29
C ALA A 260 -8.12 -1.99 2.11
N ALA A 261 -7.04 -1.56 1.47
CA ALA A 261 -6.41 -2.33 0.42
C ALA A 261 -5.68 -3.51 1.07
N GLU A 262 -6.26 -4.71 1.00
CA GLU A 262 -5.52 -5.94 1.25
C GLU A 262 -4.25 -5.95 0.37
N GLU A 263 -3.16 -6.55 0.85
CA GLU A 263 -1.96 -6.81 0.01
C GLU A 263 -2.32 -7.61 -1.27
N ASP A 264 -3.50 -8.25 -1.30
CA ASP A 264 -4.06 -8.95 -2.45
C ASP A 264 -5.53 -8.52 -2.69
N PRO A 265 -5.82 -7.61 -3.63
CA PRO A 265 -7.18 -7.17 -3.91
C PRO A 265 -8.00 -8.33 -4.51
N GLY A 266 -8.84 -8.98 -3.69
CA GLY A 266 -9.73 -10.05 -4.12
C GLY A 266 -10.17 -11.03 -3.03
N GLY A 267 -9.61 -10.96 -1.82
CA GLY A 267 -9.77 -12.03 -0.83
C GLY A 267 -9.08 -13.32 -1.26
N ARG A 268 -8.62 -14.11 -0.28
CA ARG A 268 -7.98 -15.41 -0.53
C ARG A 268 -8.92 -16.44 -1.16
#